data_AF-A0A093QBQ3-F1
#
_entry.id   AF-A0A093QBQ3-F1
#
_cell.length_a   1.000
_cell.length_b   1.000
_cell.length_c   1.000
_cell.angle_alpha   90.00
_cell.angle_beta   90.00
_cell.angle_gamma   90.00
#
_symmetry.space_group_name_H-M   'P 1'
#
loop_
_entity.id
_entity.type
_entity.pdbx_description
1 polymer ?
#
loop_
_entity_poly.entity_id
_entity_poly.type
_entity_poly.pdbx_seq_one_letter_code
_entity_poly.pdbx_strand_id
1 'polypeptide(L)'
;LLKQESPELLQLMEDLEVKLMEIKDELHPLLQMVKDGTIPQGKGSRYLQTKYHLYLNYCANISFYLVLKSKRVPVHSHPIIERLVAYRNIINDLAVIDQKLSPQVRVLLRSYYDKKEERLRKENKFAVFLTMDGKKNKSKQASALANGQAAAASESSSESELDEEAALKYYKMMEEKLALKRKRPGDEDVLGEEAVSEAEDPSKKRGVTYQMIKNKGLTPKRRKIDRNPRVKHREKFRRAKIRRKGQVREVRRELHRYAGELSGIRAGVKKSRKLK
;
A
#
# COMPACT_ATOMS: atom_id res chain seq x y z
N LEU A 1 2.13 3.29 27.10
CA LEU A 1 2.71 3.98 25.93
C LEU A 1 2.28 3.29 24.63
N LEU A 2 3.14 2.53 23.92
CA LEU A 2 2.82 1.99 22.57
C LEU A 2 1.44 1.32 22.42
N LYS A 3 1.05 0.43 23.34
CA LYS A 3 -0.25 -0.27 23.33
C LYS A 3 -1.46 0.65 23.61
N GLN A 4 -1.24 1.84 24.19
CA GLN A 4 -2.26 2.88 24.38
C GLN A 4 -2.32 3.85 23.18
N GLU A 5 -1.19 4.14 22.53
CA GLU A 5 -1.11 5.04 21.35
C GLU A 5 -1.52 4.34 20.02
N SER A 6 -1.41 3.01 19.97
CA SER A 6 -1.99 2.17 18.91
C SER A 6 -2.03 0.70 19.34
N PRO A 7 -3.17 0.17 19.79
CA PRO A 7 -3.32 -1.27 20.02
C PRO A 7 -3.22 -2.08 18.71
N GLU A 8 -3.69 -1.51 17.59
CA GLU A 8 -3.59 -2.08 16.23
C GLU A 8 -2.17 -2.49 15.83
N LEU A 9 -1.16 -1.78 16.36
CA LEU A 9 0.24 -1.91 15.95
C LEU A 9 0.79 -3.32 16.18
N LEU A 10 0.37 -3.96 17.28
CA LEU A 10 0.82 -5.31 17.65
C LEU A 10 0.28 -6.36 16.66
N GLN A 11 -1.03 -6.33 16.38
CA GLN A 11 -1.65 -7.21 15.39
C GLN A 11 -1.03 -7.00 13.99
N LEU A 12 -0.73 -5.75 13.60
CA LEU A 12 -0.07 -5.48 12.33
C LEU A 12 1.39 -5.97 12.28
N MET A 13 2.10 -6.04 13.41
CA MET A 13 3.44 -6.65 13.48
C MET A 13 3.38 -8.18 13.40
N GLU A 14 2.44 -8.80 14.11
CA GLU A 14 2.18 -10.25 14.03
C GLU A 14 1.76 -10.67 12.60
N ASP A 15 0.84 -9.94 11.98
CA ASP A 15 0.45 -10.12 10.57
C ASP A 15 1.64 -9.97 9.61
N LEU A 16 2.55 -9.01 9.88
CA LEU A 16 3.75 -8.80 9.05
C LEU A 16 4.72 -9.98 9.15
N GLU A 17 5.00 -10.47 10.35
CA GLU A 17 5.91 -11.62 10.55
C GLU A 17 5.34 -12.89 9.92
N VAL A 18 4.05 -13.18 10.15
CA VAL A 18 3.35 -14.33 9.55
C VAL A 18 3.37 -14.25 8.02
N LYS A 19 3.04 -13.11 7.42
CA LYS A 19 3.05 -12.98 5.95
C LYS A 19 4.46 -12.94 5.36
N LEU A 20 5.49 -12.51 6.08
CA LEU A 20 6.88 -12.66 5.65
C LEU A 20 7.35 -14.12 5.68
N MET A 21 6.92 -14.93 6.66
CA MET A 21 7.17 -16.37 6.67
C MET A 21 6.46 -17.08 5.50
N GLU A 22 5.18 -16.81 5.27
CA GLU A 22 4.43 -17.36 4.11
C GLU A 22 5.08 -16.98 2.76
N ILE A 23 5.54 -15.73 2.61
CA ILE A 23 6.29 -15.29 1.41
C ILE A 23 7.56 -16.12 1.21
N LYS A 24 8.34 -16.32 2.29
CA LYS A 24 9.68 -16.91 2.26
C LYS A 24 9.66 -18.43 2.08
N ASP A 25 8.81 -19.11 2.85
CA ASP A 25 8.86 -20.55 3.02
C ASP A 25 7.79 -21.29 2.18
N GLU A 26 6.75 -20.61 1.68
CA GLU A 26 5.82 -21.14 0.66
C GLU A 26 6.00 -20.49 -0.72
N LEU A 27 5.75 -19.17 -0.83
CA LEU A 27 5.55 -18.53 -2.14
C LEU A 27 6.84 -18.39 -2.95
N HIS A 28 7.97 -18.14 -2.30
CA HIS A 28 9.27 -18.00 -2.97
C HIS A 28 9.76 -19.33 -3.60
N PRO A 29 9.75 -20.49 -2.90
CA PRO A 29 9.92 -21.81 -3.51
C PRO A 29 9.02 -22.06 -4.73
N LEU A 30 7.71 -21.79 -4.61
CA LEU A 30 6.76 -22.05 -5.69
C LEU A 30 7.02 -21.15 -6.91
N LEU A 31 7.41 -19.89 -6.70
CA LEU A 31 7.83 -19.00 -7.78
C LEU A 31 9.15 -19.43 -8.43
N GLN A 32 10.05 -20.07 -7.68
CA GLN A 32 11.24 -20.69 -8.25
C GLN A 32 10.86 -21.89 -9.13
N MET A 33 9.95 -22.77 -8.67
CA MET A 33 9.41 -23.88 -9.48
C MET A 33 8.67 -23.42 -10.76
N VAL A 34 8.05 -22.23 -10.75
CA VAL A 34 7.45 -21.59 -11.94
C VAL A 34 8.50 -21.06 -12.92
N LYS A 35 9.66 -20.59 -12.42
CA LYS A 35 10.80 -20.16 -13.28
C LYS A 35 11.55 -21.36 -13.85
N ASP A 36 11.73 -22.40 -13.04
CA ASP A 36 12.39 -23.66 -13.40
C ASP A 36 11.49 -24.56 -14.29
N GLY A 37 10.35 -24.05 -14.77
CA GLY A 37 9.44 -24.74 -15.69
C GLY A 37 8.68 -25.95 -15.11
N THR A 38 8.88 -26.28 -13.83
CA THR A 38 8.24 -27.43 -13.16
C THR A 38 6.74 -27.22 -12.97
N ILE A 39 6.30 -25.95 -12.82
CA ILE A 39 4.89 -25.57 -12.83
C ILE A 39 4.60 -24.88 -14.18
N PRO A 40 3.71 -25.43 -15.04
CA PRO A 40 3.44 -24.86 -16.36
C PRO A 40 2.75 -23.50 -16.26
N GLN A 41 2.96 -22.65 -17.26
CA GLN A 41 2.34 -21.33 -17.30
C GLN A 41 0.83 -21.42 -17.53
N GLY A 42 0.05 -20.83 -16.63
CA GLY A 42 -1.41 -20.93 -16.67
C GLY A 42 -2.07 -20.22 -15.49
N LYS A 43 -3.32 -20.60 -15.18
CA LYS A 43 -4.11 -19.96 -14.11
C LYS A 43 -3.42 -20.08 -12.74
N GLY A 44 -2.79 -21.23 -12.44
CA GLY A 44 -2.05 -21.46 -11.19
C GLY A 44 -0.75 -20.66 -11.05
N SER A 45 0.09 -20.60 -12.10
CA SER A 45 1.32 -19.81 -12.05
C SER A 45 1.03 -18.30 -11.88
N ARG A 46 0.00 -17.81 -12.58
CA ARG A 46 -0.48 -16.43 -12.45
C ARG A 46 -1.06 -16.15 -11.05
N TYR A 47 -1.83 -17.09 -10.47
CA TYR A 47 -2.34 -16.98 -9.11
C TYR A 47 -1.20 -16.81 -8.09
N LEU A 48 -0.17 -17.66 -8.15
CA LEU A 48 1.00 -17.61 -7.28
C LEU A 48 1.75 -16.28 -7.40
N GLN A 49 1.94 -15.78 -8.63
CA GLN A 49 2.51 -14.45 -8.89
C GLN A 49 1.67 -13.34 -8.27
N THR A 50 0.34 -13.36 -8.46
CA THR A 50 -0.54 -12.34 -7.88
C THR A 50 -0.58 -12.41 -6.35
N LYS A 51 -0.58 -13.60 -5.74
CA LYS A 51 -0.55 -13.78 -4.28
C LYS A 51 0.75 -13.27 -3.68
N TYR A 52 1.89 -13.60 -4.29
CA TYR A 52 3.21 -13.06 -3.88
C TYR A 52 3.26 -11.53 -3.98
N HIS A 53 2.79 -10.95 -5.09
CA HIS A 53 2.74 -9.50 -5.23
C HIS A 53 1.76 -8.85 -4.25
N LEU A 54 0.61 -9.48 -3.95
CA LEU A 54 -0.34 -8.99 -2.95
C LEU A 54 0.30 -8.94 -1.56
N TYR A 55 0.86 -10.05 -1.09
CA TYR A 55 1.49 -10.14 0.23
C TYR A 55 2.69 -9.20 0.33
N LEU A 56 3.56 -9.12 -0.69
CA LEU A 56 4.69 -8.20 -0.70
C LEU A 56 4.25 -6.73 -0.61
N ASN A 57 3.16 -6.35 -1.30
CA ASN A 57 2.59 -5.01 -1.18
C ASN A 57 1.95 -4.77 0.20
N TYR A 58 1.27 -5.76 0.78
CA TYR A 58 0.72 -5.68 2.14
C TYR A 58 1.83 -5.44 3.17
N CYS A 59 2.87 -6.29 3.19
CA CYS A 59 4.03 -6.15 4.05
C CYS A 59 4.76 -4.80 3.87
N ALA A 60 4.83 -4.27 2.64
CA ALA A 60 5.39 -2.95 2.36
C ALA A 60 4.52 -1.79 2.90
N ASN A 61 3.18 -1.93 2.86
CA ASN A 61 2.28 -0.93 3.43
C ASN A 61 2.27 -0.99 4.97
N ILE A 62 2.39 -2.18 5.58
CA ILE A 62 2.61 -2.28 7.04
C ILE A 62 3.94 -1.63 7.41
N SER A 63 5.02 -1.97 6.72
CA SER A 63 6.35 -1.35 6.93
C SER A 63 6.29 0.18 6.87
N PHE A 64 5.48 0.75 5.95
CA PHE A 64 5.26 2.19 5.87
C PHE A 64 4.40 2.74 7.03
N TYR A 65 3.40 2.01 7.52
CA TYR A 65 2.64 2.35 8.75
C TYR A 65 3.58 2.41 9.97
N LEU A 66 4.48 1.43 10.13
CA LEU A 66 5.50 1.43 11.19
C LEU A 66 6.40 2.67 11.12
N VAL A 67 6.80 3.09 9.91
CA VAL A 67 7.62 4.30 9.68
C VAL A 67 6.84 5.61 9.93
N LEU A 68 5.52 5.64 9.72
CA LEU A 68 4.69 6.79 10.07
C LEU A 68 4.50 6.89 11.60
N LYS A 69 4.27 5.77 12.27
CA LYS A 69 4.17 5.69 13.75
C LYS A 69 5.50 6.05 14.43
N SER A 70 6.65 5.55 13.95
CA SER A 70 7.96 5.89 14.54
C SER A 70 8.32 7.38 14.40
N LYS A 71 7.83 8.03 13.34
CA LYS A 71 7.92 9.50 13.14
C LYS A 71 6.84 10.30 13.88
N ARG A 72 5.99 9.65 14.68
CA ARG A 72 4.86 10.25 15.43
C ARG A 72 3.89 11.06 14.54
N VAL A 73 3.72 10.68 13.28
CA VAL A 73 2.77 11.31 12.36
C VAL A 73 1.35 10.78 12.68
N PRO A 74 0.31 11.63 12.76
CA PRO A 74 -1.06 11.18 12.99
C PRO A 74 -1.57 10.33 11.81
N VAL A 75 -1.64 9.02 12.00
CA VAL A 75 -1.93 8.06 10.91
C VAL A 75 -3.42 8.02 10.55
N HIS A 76 -4.32 8.42 11.45
CA HIS A 76 -5.78 8.39 11.27
C HIS A 76 -6.28 9.17 10.04
N SER A 77 -5.52 10.16 9.57
CA SER A 77 -5.86 10.99 8.39
C SER A 77 -5.07 10.62 7.13
N HIS A 78 -4.36 9.48 7.14
CA HIS A 78 -3.52 9.05 6.03
C HIS A 78 -4.16 7.84 5.29
N PRO A 79 -4.22 7.83 3.94
CA PRO A 79 -4.86 6.77 3.14
C PRO A 79 -4.08 5.43 3.12
N ILE A 80 -3.29 5.17 4.17
CA ILE A 80 -2.62 3.90 4.41
C ILE A 80 -3.53 2.92 5.16
N ILE A 81 -4.39 3.43 6.05
CA ILE A 81 -5.37 2.61 6.79
C ILE A 81 -6.38 2.01 5.81
N GLU A 82 -6.95 2.85 4.93
CA GLU A 82 -7.81 2.43 3.81
C GLU A 82 -7.16 1.32 2.97
N ARG A 83 -5.87 1.46 2.63
CA ARG A 83 -5.11 0.46 1.87
C ARG A 83 -4.86 -0.83 2.65
N LEU A 84 -4.52 -0.75 3.93
CA LEU A 84 -4.32 -1.94 4.77
C LEU A 84 -5.62 -2.73 4.91
N VAL A 85 -6.76 -2.06 5.10
CA VAL A 85 -8.09 -2.69 5.11
C VAL A 85 -8.42 -3.30 3.74
N ALA A 86 -8.19 -2.58 2.64
CA ALA A 86 -8.41 -3.11 1.30
C ALA A 86 -7.57 -4.36 1.00
N TYR A 87 -6.28 -4.36 1.39
CA TYR A 87 -5.44 -5.55 1.27
C TYR A 87 -5.93 -6.70 2.17
N ARG A 88 -6.32 -6.43 3.43
CA ARG A 88 -6.87 -7.45 4.34
C ARG A 88 -8.13 -8.11 3.77
N ASN A 89 -9.03 -7.33 3.17
CA ASN A 89 -10.22 -7.84 2.50
C ASN A 89 -9.87 -8.76 1.33
N ILE A 90 -8.98 -8.33 0.43
CA ILE A 90 -8.52 -9.17 -0.71
C ILE A 90 -7.84 -10.45 -0.21
N ILE A 91 -7.06 -10.40 0.88
CA ILE A 91 -6.44 -11.60 1.50
C ILE A 91 -7.52 -12.57 2.02
N ASN A 92 -8.60 -12.07 2.62
CA ASN A 92 -9.72 -12.89 3.05
C ASN A 92 -10.46 -13.53 1.85
N ASP A 93 -10.69 -12.79 0.77
CA ASP A 93 -11.31 -13.31 -0.45
C ASP A 93 -10.49 -14.45 -1.08
N LEU A 94 -9.15 -14.32 -1.08
CA LEU A 94 -8.25 -15.37 -1.57
C LEU A 94 -8.19 -16.60 -0.66
N ALA A 95 -8.53 -16.50 0.63
CA ALA A 95 -8.44 -17.62 1.56
C ALA A 95 -9.30 -18.83 1.13
N VAL A 96 -10.46 -18.58 0.50
CA VAL A 96 -11.35 -19.63 -0.04
C VAL A 96 -10.71 -20.39 -1.22
N ILE A 97 -9.78 -19.75 -1.94
CA ILE A 97 -9.01 -20.38 -3.02
C ILE A 97 -7.79 -21.10 -2.44
N ASP A 98 -7.10 -20.48 -1.49
CA ASP A 98 -5.95 -21.08 -0.79
C ASP A 98 -6.31 -22.38 -0.08
N GLN A 99 -7.47 -22.46 0.61
CA GLN A 99 -7.96 -23.70 1.21
C GLN A 99 -8.02 -24.85 0.20
N LYS A 100 -8.58 -24.59 -0.99
CA LYS A 100 -8.72 -25.57 -2.08
C LYS A 100 -7.39 -25.96 -2.73
N LEU A 101 -6.44 -25.04 -2.79
CA LEU A 101 -5.11 -25.25 -3.38
C LEU A 101 -4.09 -25.86 -2.38
N SER A 102 -4.34 -25.74 -1.07
CA SER A 102 -3.45 -26.15 0.00
C SER A 102 -2.90 -27.59 -0.07
N PRO A 103 -3.65 -28.66 -0.45
CA PRO A 103 -3.06 -30.00 -0.56
C PRO A 103 -2.05 -30.08 -1.72
N GLN A 104 -2.31 -29.40 -2.84
CA GLN A 104 -1.42 -29.38 -4.00
C GLN A 104 -0.13 -28.61 -3.69
N VAL A 105 -0.25 -27.47 -3.00
CA VAL A 105 0.89 -26.67 -2.51
C VAL A 105 1.77 -27.48 -1.57
N ARG A 106 1.19 -28.21 -0.59
CA ARG A 106 1.96 -29.04 0.35
C ARG A 106 2.77 -30.14 -0.35
N VAL A 107 2.20 -30.80 -1.36
CA VAL A 107 2.91 -31.81 -2.17
C VAL A 107 4.05 -31.19 -2.98
N LEU A 108 3.81 -30.05 -3.64
CA LEU A 108 4.83 -29.34 -4.41
C LEU A 108 5.99 -28.87 -3.52
N LEU A 109 5.70 -28.24 -2.38
CA LEU A 109 6.70 -27.79 -1.41
C LEU A 109 7.53 -28.96 -0.87
N ARG A 110 6.89 -30.07 -0.46
CA ARG A 110 7.62 -31.27 -0.04
C ARG A 110 8.61 -31.73 -1.12
N SER A 111 8.13 -31.88 -2.37
CA SER A 111 8.99 -32.27 -3.50
C SER A 111 10.14 -31.29 -3.79
N TYR A 112 9.99 -30.01 -3.41
CA TYR A 112 11.02 -28.99 -3.56
C TYR A 112 12.08 -29.10 -2.46
N TYR A 113 11.66 -29.23 -1.19
CA TYR A 113 12.59 -29.39 -0.07
C TYR A 113 13.34 -30.74 -0.13
N ASP A 114 12.68 -31.83 -0.52
CA ASP A 114 13.32 -33.13 -0.76
C ASP A 114 14.43 -33.01 -1.82
N LYS A 115 14.15 -32.36 -2.96
CA LYS A 115 15.14 -32.10 -4.04
C LYS A 115 16.25 -31.16 -3.60
N LYS A 116 15.96 -30.18 -2.73
CA LYS A 116 16.93 -29.24 -2.18
C LYS A 116 17.88 -29.94 -1.22
N GLU A 117 17.36 -30.80 -0.34
CA GLU A 117 18.18 -31.66 0.51
C GLU A 117 19.04 -32.64 -0.31
N GLU A 118 18.50 -33.24 -1.37
CA GLU A 118 19.31 -34.07 -2.27
C GLU A 118 20.48 -33.29 -2.91
N ARG A 119 20.25 -32.05 -3.37
CA ARG A 119 21.33 -31.20 -3.90
C ARG A 119 22.38 -30.91 -2.84
N LEU A 120 21.97 -30.44 -1.66
CA LEU A 120 22.88 -30.17 -0.54
C LEU A 120 23.65 -31.43 -0.09
N ARG A 121 23.02 -32.61 -0.09
CA ARG A 121 23.68 -33.89 0.22
C ARG A 121 24.66 -34.32 -0.89
N LYS A 122 24.43 -33.96 -2.16
CA LYS A 122 25.35 -34.21 -3.28
C LYS A 122 26.53 -33.22 -3.28
N GLU A 123 26.26 -31.94 -3.03
CA GLU A 123 27.25 -30.87 -2.87
C GLU A 123 28.16 -31.14 -1.66
N ASN A 124 27.60 -31.52 -0.50
CA ASN A 124 28.39 -31.90 0.67
C ASN A 124 29.24 -33.16 0.45
N LYS A 125 28.77 -34.15 -0.32
CA LYS A 125 29.59 -35.30 -0.72
C LYS A 125 30.76 -34.90 -1.63
N PHE A 126 30.53 -33.95 -2.55
CA PHE A 126 31.58 -33.39 -3.40
C PHE A 126 32.60 -32.56 -2.60
N ALA A 127 32.13 -31.78 -1.61
CA ALA A 127 33.01 -31.07 -0.67
C ALA A 127 33.86 -32.02 0.18
N VAL A 128 33.28 -33.10 0.72
CA VAL A 128 34.03 -34.13 1.47
C VAL A 128 35.08 -34.80 0.59
N PHE A 129 34.75 -35.11 -0.67
CA PHE A 129 35.71 -35.64 -1.65
C PHE A 129 36.88 -34.67 -1.89
N LEU A 130 36.60 -33.37 -2.03
CA LEU A 130 37.64 -32.33 -2.17
C LEU A 130 38.51 -32.14 -0.92
N THR A 131 38.05 -32.54 0.27
CA THR A 131 38.84 -32.42 1.52
C THR A 131 39.77 -33.61 1.83
N MET A 132 39.89 -34.59 0.94
CA MET A 132 40.75 -35.76 1.19
C MET A 132 42.26 -35.51 0.99
N ASP A 133 42.65 -34.48 0.25
CA ASP A 133 44.06 -34.09 0.05
C ASP A 133 44.43 -32.83 0.86
N GLY A 134 44.81 -33.01 2.13
CA GLY A 134 45.22 -31.91 3.00
C GLY A 134 45.85 -32.34 4.32
N LYS A 135 47.19 -32.36 4.40
CA LYS A 135 47.93 -32.73 5.62
C LYS A 135 48.11 -31.56 6.61
N LYS A 136 47.93 -31.87 7.90
CA LYS A 136 48.51 -31.22 9.10
C LYS A 136 48.20 -29.72 9.35
N ASN A 137 47.48 -29.43 10.43
CA ASN A 137 48.11 -29.08 11.72
C ASN A 137 47.07 -28.96 12.87
N LYS A 138 47.55 -29.02 14.12
CA LYS A 138 46.75 -28.76 15.34
C LYS A 138 47.39 -27.64 16.17
N SER A 139 46.57 -26.75 16.71
CA SER A 139 46.92 -25.84 17.83
C SER A 139 45.81 -25.91 18.90
N LYS A 140 46.08 -25.42 20.12
CA LYS A 140 45.22 -25.58 21.32
C LYS A 140 44.76 -24.23 21.87
N GLN A 141 43.53 -24.17 22.42
CA GLN A 141 43.09 -23.55 23.71
C GLN A 141 41.54 -23.50 23.71
N ALA A 142 40.81 -23.92 24.77
CA ALA A 142 40.48 -23.24 26.05
C ALA A 142 39.64 -21.96 25.84
N SER A 143 38.58 -21.62 26.60
CA SER A 143 38.03 -22.05 27.92
C SER A 143 36.48 -22.01 27.90
N ALA A 144 35.70 -22.93 28.49
CA ALA A 144 35.30 -23.08 29.92
C ALA A 144 34.60 -21.86 30.58
N LEU A 145 33.27 -21.96 30.88
CA LEU A 145 32.60 -21.59 32.16
C LEU A 145 31.04 -21.67 32.11
N ALA A 146 30.41 -21.65 33.30
CA ALA A 146 28.96 -21.59 33.61
C ALA A 146 28.80 -21.05 35.07
N ASN A 147 27.65 -20.87 35.75
CA ASN A 147 26.22 -21.20 35.54
C ASN A 147 25.33 -20.25 36.42
N GLY A 148 23.99 -20.26 36.33
CA GLY A 148 23.14 -19.49 37.28
C GLY A 148 21.62 -19.46 37.02
N GLN A 149 20.82 -19.14 38.07
CA GLN A 149 19.33 -19.07 38.13
C GLN A 149 18.89 -18.01 39.20
N ALA A 150 17.62 -17.73 39.61
CA ALA A 150 16.29 -18.34 39.37
C ALA A 150 15.10 -17.37 39.72
N ALA A 151 13.94 -17.60 39.08
CA ALA A 151 12.55 -17.60 39.65
C ALA A 151 11.83 -16.32 40.20
N ALA A 152 10.49 -16.44 40.40
CA ALA A 152 9.50 -15.51 41.03
C ALA A 152 9.11 -14.22 40.25
N ALA A 153 8.06 -13.41 40.58
CA ALA A 153 6.67 -13.55 41.11
C ALA A 153 6.04 -12.12 41.27
N SER A 154 4.73 -11.81 41.43
CA SER A 154 3.42 -12.42 41.08
C SER A 154 2.24 -11.42 41.34
N GLU A 155 1.14 -11.52 40.58
CA GLU A 155 -0.27 -11.08 40.85
C GLU A 155 -0.69 -9.61 41.14
N SER A 156 -1.87 -9.22 40.62
CA SER A 156 -3.04 -8.67 41.36
C SER A 156 -4.22 -8.29 40.42
N SER A 157 -5.48 -8.31 40.91
CA SER A 157 -6.70 -8.04 40.11
C SER A 157 -7.97 -7.87 40.99
N SER A 158 -8.61 -6.67 41.05
CA SER A 158 -9.94 -6.48 41.69
C SER A 158 -10.61 -5.09 41.51
N GLU A 159 -10.62 -4.45 40.33
CA GLU A 159 -11.14 -3.07 40.13
C GLU A 159 -11.98 -2.89 38.83
N SER A 160 -12.79 -3.88 38.42
CA SER A 160 -13.24 -4.00 37.01
C SER A 160 -14.74 -4.23 36.74
N GLU A 161 -15.67 -3.97 37.68
CA GLU A 161 -17.10 -4.24 37.44
C GLU A 161 -17.98 -3.00 37.21
N LEU A 162 -17.58 -1.82 37.70
CA LEU A 162 -18.39 -0.59 37.55
C LEU A 162 -18.22 0.11 36.19
N ASP A 163 -17.09 -0.09 35.51
CA ASP A 163 -16.76 0.57 34.24
C ASP A 163 -17.28 -0.21 33.01
N GLU A 164 -17.54 -1.52 33.16
CA GLU A 164 -18.08 -2.36 32.07
C GLU A 164 -19.51 -1.96 31.68
N GLU A 165 -20.38 -1.63 32.63
CA GLU A 165 -21.70 -1.08 32.33
C GLU A 165 -21.62 0.25 31.57
N ALA A 166 -20.66 1.11 31.92
CA ALA A 166 -20.46 2.39 31.24
C ALA A 166 -19.98 2.18 29.80
N ALA A 167 -19.04 1.26 29.58
CA ALA A 167 -18.59 0.85 28.25
C ALA A 167 -19.74 0.27 27.41
N LEU A 168 -20.53 -0.65 27.97
CA LEU A 168 -21.67 -1.27 27.27
C LEU A 168 -22.75 -0.24 26.88
N LYS A 169 -23.03 0.75 27.74
CA LYS A 169 -23.94 1.87 27.44
C LYS A 169 -23.37 2.76 26.32
N TYR A 170 -22.06 3.04 26.33
CA TYR A 170 -21.38 3.79 25.27
C TYR A 170 -21.43 3.07 23.91
N TYR A 171 -21.14 1.77 23.86
CA TYR A 171 -21.19 0.99 22.62
C TYR A 171 -22.60 0.96 22.01
N LYS A 172 -23.65 0.75 22.81
CA LYS A 172 -25.04 0.81 22.33
C LYS A 172 -25.40 2.18 21.75
N MET A 173 -25.03 3.28 22.42
CA MET A 173 -25.22 4.64 21.89
C MET A 173 -24.43 4.90 20.59
N MET A 174 -23.30 4.22 20.38
CA MET A 174 -22.52 4.30 19.14
C MET A 174 -23.14 3.45 18.02
N GLU A 175 -23.67 2.27 18.31
CA GLU A 175 -24.44 1.46 17.34
C GLU A 175 -25.70 2.20 16.90
N GLU A 176 -26.46 2.82 17.81
CA GLU A 176 -27.62 3.65 17.48
C GLU A 176 -27.24 4.83 16.60
N LYS A 177 -26.14 5.54 16.90
CA LYS A 177 -25.61 6.62 16.06
C LYS A 177 -25.16 6.13 14.67
N LEU A 178 -24.63 4.92 14.57
CA LEU A 178 -24.26 4.30 13.29
C LEU A 178 -25.50 3.85 12.50
N ALA A 179 -26.50 3.27 13.15
CA ALA A 179 -27.79 2.94 12.55
C ALA A 179 -28.54 4.20 12.06
N LEU A 180 -28.54 5.27 12.85
CA LEU A 180 -29.07 6.59 12.47
C LEU A 180 -28.28 7.24 11.33
N LYS A 181 -26.96 6.99 11.22
CA LYS A 181 -26.18 7.40 10.03
C LYS A 181 -26.53 6.57 8.81
N ARG A 182 -26.71 5.25 8.95
CA ARG A 182 -27.14 4.34 7.86
C ARG A 182 -28.60 4.56 7.42
N LYS A 183 -29.43 5.17 8.29
CA LYS A 183 -30.79 5.65 7.98
C LYS A 183 -30.86 7.11 7.51
N ARG A 184 -29.73 7.80 7.31
CA ARG A 184 -29.71 9.02 6.50
C ARG A 184 -29.58 8.60 5.04
N PRO A 185 -30.53 8.90 4.15
CA PRO A 185 -30.28 8.79 2.72
C PRO A 185 -29.13 9.75 2.37
N GLY A 186 -28.06 9.21 1.83
CA GLY A 186 -26.77 9.89 1.74
C GLY A 186 -25.85 9.20 0.73
N ASP A 187 -26.06 9.56 -0.54
CA ASP A 187 -25.21 9.25 -1.69
C ASP A 187 -25.17 7.77 -2.20
N GLU A 188 -26.28 7.02 -2.11
CA GLU A 188 -26.55 5.91 -3.07
C GLU A 188 -27.79 6.13 -3.97
N ASP A 189 -28.58 7.20 -3.76
CA ASP A 189 -29.76 7.53 -4.59
C ASP A 189 -29.42 8.44 -5.79
N VAL A 190 -28.50 8.01 -6.67
CA VAL A 190 -28.19 8.74 -7.93
C VAL A 190 -28.09 7.82 -9.16
N LEU A 191 -28.65 6.61 -9.08
CA LEU A 191 -29.00 5.76 -10.24
C LEU A 191 -30.47 5.30 -10.17
N GLY A 192 -31.30 6.19 -9.63
CA GLY A 192 -32.73 6.01 -9.40
C GLY A 192 -33.44 7.35 -9.30
N GLU A 193 -33.26 8.24 -10.29
CA GLU A 193 -34.27 9.27 -10.54
C GLU A 193 -35.55 8.54 -10.97
N GLU A 194 -36.38 8.15 -10.00
CA GLU A 194 -37.81 8.04 -10.23
C GLU A 194 -38.22 9.34 -10.90
N ALA A 195 -38.80 9.25 -12.10
CA ALA A 195 -39.22 10.43 -12.82
C ALA A 195 -40.30 11.13 -11.98
N VAL A 196 -39.91 12.21 -11.30
CA VAL A 196 -40.83 13.05 -10.54
C VAL A 196 -41.74 13.74 -11.55
N SER A 197 -42.78 13.02 -11.95
CA SER A 197 -43.96 13.57 -12.57
C SER A 197 -44.68 14.38 -11.50
N GLU A 198 -44.16 15.57 -11.21
CA GLU A 198 -45.00 16.68 -10.78
C GLU A 198 -46.16 16.72 -11.77
N ALA A 199 -47.35 16.37 -11.30
CA ALA A 199 -48.52 16.33 -12.15
C ALA A 199 -48.74 17.76 -12.68
N GLU A 200 -48.50 17.96 -13.98
CA GLU A 200 -48.76 19.25 -14.61
C GLU A 200 -50.24 19.59 -14.38
N ASP A 201 -50.51 20.61 -13.56
CA ASP A 201 -51.85 21.18 -13.40
C ASP A 201 -52.47 21.33 -14.79
N PRO A 202 -53.64 20.73 -15.09
CA PRO A 202 -54.23 20.80 -16.43
C PRO A 202 -54.62 22.24 -16.85
N SER A 203 -54.52 23.20 -15.93
CA SER A 203 -54.69 24.65 -16.15
C SER A 203 -53.38 25.38 -16.52
N LYS A 204 -52.19 24.81 -16.27
CA LYS A 204 -50.90 25.43 -16.58
C LYS A 204 -50.52 25.22 -18.05
N LYS A 205 -50.30 26.32 -18.78
CA LYS A 205 -49.75 26.28 -20.15
C LYS A 205 -48.30 25.77 -20.13
N ARG A 206 -48.00 24.71 -20.87
CA ARG A 206 -46.65 24.13 -21.00
C ARG A 206 -45.64 25.19 -21.45
N GLY A 207 -44.59 25.38 -20.65
CA GLY A 207 -43.49 26.30 -20.97
C GLY A 207 -42.52 25.72 -21.99
N VAL A 208 -41.99 26.55 -22.89
CA VAL A 208 -41.02 26.12 -23.90
C VAL A 208 -39.68 25.78 -23.24
N THR A 209 -39.19 24.55 -23.42
CA THR A 209 -37.95 24.07 -22.77
C THR A 209 -36.72 24.86 -23.24
N TYR A 210 -35.74 25.09 -22.35
CA TYR A 210 -34.49 25.80 -22.68
C TYR A 210 -33.74 25.22 -23.90
N GLN A 211 -33.87 23.91 -24.15
CA GLN A 211 -33.32 23.26 -25.35
C GLN A 211 -33.94 23.83 -26.63
N MET A 212 -35.27 23.88 -26.71
CA MET A 212 -36.04 24.45 -27.83
C MET A 212 -35.84 25.97 -27.98
N ILE A 213 -35.74 26.70 -26.86
CA ILE A 213 -35.45 28.14 -26.88
C ILE A 213 -34.06 28.45 -27.48
N LYS A 214 -33.11 27.51 -27.43
CA LYS A 214 -31.70 27.77 -27.82
C LYS A 214 -31.17 26.95 -28.98
N ASN A 215 -31.84 25.87 -29.40
CA ASN A 215 -31.55 25.06 -30.59
C ASN A 215 -30.05 24.80 -30.85
N LYS A 216 -29.32 24.46 -29.78
CA LYS A 216 -27.85 24.33 -29.78
C LYS A 216 -27.31 23.05 -30.44
N GLY A 217 -28.18 22.07 -30.69
CA GLY A 217 -27.83 20.77 -31.26
C GLY A 217 -26.75 20.01 -30.49
N LEU A 218 -26.18 18.99 -31.14
CA LEU A 218 -25.14 18.11 -30.61
C LEU A 218 -23.75 18.77 -30.62
N THR A 219 -23.60 19.89 -29.91
CA THR A 219 -22.33 20.64 -29.86
C THR A 219 -21.31 20.06 -28.87
N PRO A 220 -20.01 19.96 -29.25
CA PRO A 220 -18.99 19.34 -28.39
C PRO A 220 -18.66 20.17 -27.14
N LYS A 221 -18.28 19.49 -26.05
CA LYS A 221 -18.06 20.05 -24.70
C LYS A 221 -16.90 21.07 -24.65
N ARG A 222 -17.21 22.37 -24.85
CA ARG A 222 -16.26 23.49 -24.73
C ARG A 222 -15.87 23.77 -23.27
N ARG A 223 -14.59 24.04 -23.00
CA ARG A 223 -14.07 24.26 -21.63
C ARG A 223 -14.53 25.62 -21.09
N LYS A 224 -14.65 25.76 -19.76
CA LYS A 224 -15.09 27.03 -19.11
C LYS A 224 -14.22 28.24 -19.48
N ILE A 225 -12.92 28.01 -19.72
CA ILE A 225 -11.96 29.05 -20.18
C ILE A 225 -12.31 29.58 -21.57
N ASP A 226 -12.77 28.72 -22.48
CA ASP A 226 -13.10 29.10 -23.87
C ASP A 226 -14.39 29.95 -23.97
N ARG A 227 -15.18 30.03 -22.90
CA ARG A 227 -16.38 30.88 -22.82
C ARG A 227 -16.05 32.38 -22.63
N ASN A 228 -14.82 32.74 -22.27
CA ASN A 228 -14.42 34.12 -22.03
C ASN A 228 -13.03 34.41 -22.66
N PRO A 229 -12.94 35.24 -23.72
CA PRO A 229 -11.69 35.46 -24.43
C PRO A 229 -10.62 36.14 -23.57
N ARG A 230 -10.99 37.05 -22.67
CA ARG A 230 -10.06 37.71 -21.72
C ARG A 230 -9.41 36.69 -20.77
N VAL A 231 -10.20 35.73 -20.26
CA VAL A 231 -9.67 34.65 -19.40
C VAL A 231 -8.77 33.71 -20.20
N LYS A 232 -9.18 33.32 -21.41
CA LYS A 232 -8.37 32.49 -22.34
C LYS A 232 -7.03 33.14 -22.68
N HIS A 233 -7.01 34.44 -22.97
CA HIS A 233 -5.78 35.17 -23.31
C HIS A 233 -4.88 35.39 -22.10
N ARG A 234 -5.44 35.67 -20.91
CA ARG A 234 -4.68 35.71 -19.65
C ARG A 234 -3.99 34.38 -19.35
N GLU A 235 -4.70 33.26 -19.50
CA GLU A 235 -4.13 31.92 -19.34
C GLU A 235 -3.07 31.58 -20.40
N LYS A 236 -3.31 31.93 -21.68
CA LYS A 236 -2.34 31.77 -22.77
C LYS A 236 -1.04 32.52 -22.46
N PHE A 237 -1.13 33.76 -22.01
CA PHE A 237 0.02 34.59 -21.61
C PHE A 237 0.74 34.02 -20.38
N ARG A 238 0.02 33.64 -19.32
CA ARG A 238 0.61 33.04 -18.11
C ARG A 238 1.42 31.78 -18.44
N ARG A 239 0.85 30.88 -19.26
CA ARG A 239 1.50 29.65 -19.73
C ARG A 239 2.71 29.94 -20.62
N ALA A 240 2.64 30.95 -21.48
CA ALA A 240 3.76 31.38 -22.31
C ALA A 240 4.92 31.95 -21.46
N LYS A 241 4.64 32.78 -20.44
CA LYS A 241 5.66 33.32 -19.53
C LYS A 241 6.36 32.22 -18.73
N ILE A 242 5.62 31.22 -18.24
CA ILE A 242 6.19 30.03 -17.57
C ILE A 242 7.10 29.25 -18.52
N ARG A 243 6.66 28.98 -19.77
CA ARG A 243 7.49 28.28 -20.76
C ARG A 243 8.78 29.06 -21.10
N ARG A 244 8.68 30.38 -21.27
CA ARG A 244 9.83 31.26 -21.55
C ARG A 244 10.89 31.16 -20.44
N LYS A 245 10.49 31.22 -19.16
CA LYS A 245 11.39 31.05 -18.00
C LYS A 245 12.13 29.71 -17.98
N GLY A 246 11.57 28.66 -18.58
CA GLY A 246 12.22 27.35 -18.74
C GLY A 246 13.26 27.31 -19.86
N GLN A 247 13.03 28.04 -20.95
CA GLN A 247 13.98 28.13 -22.09
C GLN A 247 15.10 29.14 -21.85
N VAL A 248 14.78 30.29 -21.28
CA VAL A 248 15.70 31.41 -21.02
C VAL A 248 15.50 31.88 -19.59
N ARG A 249 16.57 31.87 -18.79
CA ARG A 249 16.54 32.44 -17.43
C ARG A 249 16.38 33.96 -17.54
N GLU A 250 15.36 34.50 -16.87
CA GLU A 250 15.22 35.95 -16.68
C GLU A 250 16.35 36.46 -15.76
N VAL A 251 16.78 37.72 -15.95
CA VAL A 251 17.79 38.37 -15.09
C VAL A 251 17.25 38.46 -13.66
N ARG A 252 18.04 37.98 -12.69
CA ARG A 252 17.76 38.13 -11.25
C ARG A 252 18.40 39.43 -10.76
N ARG A 253 17.79 40.07 -9.75
CA ARG A 253 18.39 41.15 -8.97
C ARG A 253 18.69 40.63 -7.57
N GLU A 254 19.84 41.01 -7.02
CA GLU A 254 20.24 40.63 -5.67
C GLU A 254 19.61 41.59 -4.66
N LEU A 255 18.45 41.20 -4.12
CA LEU A 255 17.75 41.94 -3.06
C LEU A 255 18.25 41.57 -1.65
N HIS A 256 19.04 40.49 -1.54
CA HIS A 256 19.60 39.96 -0.31
C HIS A 256 21.04 39.48 -0.57
N ARG A 257 21.86 39.42 0.49
CA ARG A 257 23.24 38.92 0.44
C ARG A 257 23.28 37.50 -0.12
N TYR A 258 24.27 37.22 -0.98
CA TYR A 258 24.44 35.92 -1.62
C TYR A 258 24.55 34.77 -0.60
N ALA A 259 23.70 33.76 -0.77
CA ALA A 259 23.60 32.58 0.10
C ALA A 259 23.85 31.25 -0.65
N GLY A 260 24.43 31.30 -1.85
CA GLY A 260 24.65 30.14 -2.71
C GLY A 260 23.60 29.96 -3.82
N GLU A 261 23.88 29.06 -4.76
CA GLU A 261 22.99 28.73 -5.88
C GLU A 261 21.87 27.76 -5.46
N LEU A 262 20.69 28.31 -5.16
CA LEU A 262 19.47 27.60 -4.73
C LEU A 262 19.02 26.43 -5.62
N SER A 263 19.54 26.32 -6.85
CA SER A 263 19.20 25.24 -7.80
C SER A 263 20.38 24.30 -8.11
N GLY A 264 21.49 24.42 -7.37
CA GLY A 264 22.71 23.64 -7.55
C GLY A 264 23.56 24.06 -8.76
N ILE A 265 24.86 23.75 -8.68
CA ILE A 265 25.85 23.97 -9.74
C ILE A 265 26.16 22.62 -10.40
N ARG A 266 26.14 22.55 -11.74
CA ARG A 266 26.46 21.32 -12.50
C ARG A 266 27.69 21.55 -13.38
N ALA A 267 28.86 21.23 -12.84
CA ALA A 267 30.17 21.55 -13.42
C ALA A 267 30.35 21.15 -14.90
N GLY A 268 29.81 19.99 -15.31
CA GLY A 268 29.93 19.49 -16.69
C GLY A 268 29.12 20.24 -17.77
N VAL A 269 28.28 21.22 -17.42
CA VAL A 269 27.36 21.87 -18.38
C VAL A 269 27.84 23.26 -18.80
N LYS A 270 28.55 23.33 -19.93
CA LYS A 270 28.95 24.58 -20.59
C LYS A 270 27.78 25.16 -21.39
N LYS A 271 27.45 26.44 -21.20
CA LYS A 271 26.31 27.14 -21.84
C LYS A 271 26.69 28.36 -22.71
N SER A 272 27.97 28.57 -22.94
CA SER A 272 28.45 29.61 -23.85
C SER A 272 28.08 29.28 -25.30
N ARG A 273 27.85 30.32 -26.12
CA ARG A 273 27.86 30.16 -27.58
C ARG A 273 29.31 30.03 -28.01
N LYS A 274 29.65 29.01 -28.80
CA LYS A 274 30.92 28.98 -29.53
C LYS A 274 30.82 29.99 -30.67
N LEU A 275 31.85 30.82 -30.83
CA LEU A 275 32.09 31.52 -32.08
C LEU A 275 32.62 30.52 -33.13
N LYS A 276 32.48 30.88 -34.40
CA LYS A 276 33.10 30.22 -35.55
C LYS A 276 34.05 31.20 -36.19
#